data_AF-A0A9W8C933-F1
#
_entry.id   AF-A0A9W8C933-F1
#
_cell.length_a   1.000
_cell.length_b   1.000
_cell.length_c   1.000
_cell.angle_alpha   90.00
_cell.angle_beta   90.00
_cell.angle_gamma   90.00
#
_symmetry.space_group_name_H-M   'P 1'
#
loop_
_entity.id
_entity.type
_entity.pdbx_description
1 polymer ?
#
loop_
_entity_poly.entity_id
_entity_poly.type
_entity_poly.pdbx_seq_one_letter_code
_entity_poly.pdbx_strand_id
1 'polypeptide(L)'
;MSFRSNPLLQNELADWCREAGIDPARALLLTGVPESTEVTHIEEVAERVKVFLRVRFRDTKKGATPSSLLVLCESKEAVDPTRCPTELKPNPDDEEIWMVITATDQAPTMATPAGFADKLSKLLRDEGKSMTDLQALFPPFSSNPSSPESIIRAVGEILEKTARPQSDSSAYRRLRTFSGTIPTPAGDETMEHWCSEKEKRRRIVESLKGPALEIIKAVRLSSPDASALQYLEALESSFGSSDSGEDLYFAFWLLLQCPGESLSDFLRRMEKSLTKVVQRGGLYPANVDKARVDQLIRGAVESDMMLLQLRLRERKARPPTFLSLLNEICEAEEGESSRRKITATAKPIHVQGEEKVCPIFVHELKAEIQELRTQLRGDSSNNLPASSMMLEPRIKLRPPNTTDAPEAGKDFEVHALKKQVQQLQQQLVAMSVG
;
A
#
# COMPACT_ATOMS: atom_id res chain seq x y z
N MET A 1 23.85 -25.32 16.02
CA MET A 1 23.67 -26.59 16.76
C MET A 1 24.23 -26.38 18.15
N SER A 2 23.55 -26.82 19.21
CA SER A 2 24.06 -26.66 20.58
C SER A 2 25.37 -27.45 20.71
N PHE A 3 26.42 -26.85 21.28
CA PHE A 3 27.74 -27.50 21.48
C PHE A 3 27.61 -28.81 22.29
N ARG A 4 26.60 -28.90 23.16
CA ARG A 4 26.23 -30.11 23.93
C ARG A 4 25.78 -31.30 23.07
N SER A 5 25.30 -31.03 21.87
CA SER A 5 24.75 -32.04 20.95
C SER A 5 25.76 -32.46 19.89
N ASN A 6 27.06 -32.18 20.07
CA ASN A 6 28.08 -32.61 19.13
C ASN A 6 28.17 -34.15 19.15
N PRO A 7 27.81 -34.85 18.05
CA PRO A 7 27.71 -36.29 18.03
C PRO A 7 29.06 -36.98 18.23
N LEU A 8 30.18 -36.33 17.86
CA LEU A 8 31.51 -36.89 18.06
C LEU A 8 31.89 -36.95 19.54
N LEU A 9 31.64 -35.86 20.27
CA LEU A 9 31.97 -35.78 21.70
C LEU A 9 31.01 -36.61 22.57
N GLN A 10 29.75 -36.78 22.12
CA GLN A 10 28.78 -37.68 22.76
C GLN A 10 29.18 -39.15 22.59
N ASN A 11 29.62 -39.54 21.39
CA ASN A 11 30.14 -40.90 21.14
C ASN A 11 31.44 -41.15 21.93
N GLU A 12 32.36 -40.18 21.93
CA GLU A 12 33.61 -40.27 22.68
C GLU A 12 33.35 -40.38 24.19
N LEU A 13 32.40 -39.63 24.75
CA LEU A 13 31.98 -39.77 26.14
C LEU A 13 31.42 -41.17 26.42
N ALA A 14 30.54 -41.69 25.56
CA ALA A 14 29.93 -43.00 25.74
C ALA A 14 30.96 -44.14 25.70
N ASP A 15 31.90 -44.08 24.77
CA ASP A 15 32.96 -45.09 24.64
C ASP A 15 33.96 -45.01 25.80
N TRP A 16 34.34 -43.79 26.21
CA TRP A 16 35.27 -43.62 27.32
C TRP A 16 34.66 -43.98 28.67
N CYS A 17 33.36 -43.75 28.88
CA CYS A 17 32.64 -44.26 30.05
C CYS A 17 32.66 -45.79 30.10
N ARG A 18 32.49 -46.44 28.95
CA ARG A 18 32.54 -47.91 28.82
C ARG A 18 33.93 -48.46 29.16
N GLU A 19 34.98 -47.81 28.69
CA GLU A 19 36.37 -48.16 28.97
C GLU A 19 36.73 -47.96 30.46
N ALA A 20 36.27 -46.87 31.07
CA ALA A 20 36.58 -46.50 32.45
C ALA A 20 35.64 -47.14 33.49
N GLY A 21 34.57 -47.81 33.06
CA GLY A 21 33.56 -48.43 33.95
C GLY A 21 32.71 -47.41 34.71
N ILE A 22 32.47 -46.23 34.13
CA ILE A 22 31.70 -45.15 34.74
C ILE A 22 30.28 -45.16 34.17
N ASP A 23 29.28 -44.93 35.02
CA ASP A 23 27.90 -44.73 34.58
C ASP A 23 27.79 -43.44 33.75
N PRO A 24 27.37 -43.49 32.46
CA PRO A 24 27.23 -42.31 31.62
C PRO A 24 26.33 -41.23 32.23
N ALA A 25 25.33 -41.61 33.03
CA ALA A 25 24.46 -40.65 33.71
C ALA A 25 25.20 -39.81 34.77
N ARG A 26 26.37 -40.26 35.22
CA ARG A 26 27.21 -39.63 36.25
C ARG A 26 28.50 -39.05 35.67
N ALA A 27 28.73 -39.22 34.37
CA ALA A 27 29.95 -38.78 33.70
C ALA A 27 29.86 -37.33 33.22
N LEU A 28 30.98 -36.63 33.34
CA LEU A 28 31.20 -35.26 32.87
C LEU A 28 32.45 -35.25 32.01
N LEU A 29 32.36 -34.74 30.79
CA LEU A 29 33.50 -34.53 29.91
C LEU A 29 33.77 -33.03 29.78
N LEU A 30 34.96 -32.62 30.21
CA LEU A 30 35.44 -31.25 30.10
C LEU A 30 36.36 -31.13 28.88
N THR A 31 36.16 -30.09 28.07
CA THR A 31 37.04 -29.78 26.95
C THR A 31 37.61 -28.36 27.07
N GLY A 32 38.83 -28.17 26.59
CA GLY A 32 39.53 -26.88 26.69
C GLY A 32 40.36 -26.69 27.96
N VAL A 33 40.58 -27.75 28.73
CA VAL A 33 41.42 -27.71 29.95
C VAL A 33 42.90 -27.64 29.56
N PRO A 34 43.70 -26.67 30.01
CA PRO A 34 45.13 -26.61 29.70
C PRO A 34 45.91 -27.80 30.26
N GLU A 35 46.96 -28.23 29.55
CA GLU A 35 47.83 -29.35 30.00
C GLU A 35 48.53 -29.09 31.34
N SER A 36 48.75 -27.81 31.70
CA SER A 36 49.36 -27.40 32.97
C SER A 36 48.41 -27.41 34.17
N THR A 37 47.15 -27.81 33.99
CA THR A 37 46.12 -27.73 35.05
C THR A 37 46.23 -28.91 36.01
N GLU A 38 46.34 -28.63 37.31
CA GLU A 38 46.36 -29.67 38.34
C GLU A 38 44.99 -30.34 38.53
N VAL A 39 45.01 -31.64 38.85
CA VAL A 39 43.79 -32.45 39.05
C VAL A 39 42.90 -31.89 40.17
N THR A 40 43.51 -31.44 41.27
CA THR A 40 42.83 -30.80 42.41
C THR A 40 42.06 -29.56 41.97
N HIS A 41 42.66 -28.75 41.11
CA HIS A 41 42.03 -27.56 40.57
C HIS A 41 40.84 -27.90 39.66
N ILE A 42 40.97 -28.93 38.82
CA ILE A 42 39.86 -29.37 37.95
C ILE A 42 38.65 -29.81 38.78
N GLU A 43 38.89 -30.58 39.85
CA GLU A 43 37.83 -30.99 40.78
C GLU A 43 37.18 -29.78 41.47
N GLU A 44 37.97 -28.85 42.02
CA GLU A 44 37.47 -27.62 42.65
C GLU A 44 36.61 -26.77 41.71
N VAL A 45 37.05 -26.59 40.46
CA VAL A 45 36.33 -25.81 39.45
C VAL A 45 34.99 -26.47 39.12
N ALA A 46 34.97 -27.79 38.95
CA ALA A 46 33.75 -28.54 38.67
C ALA A 46 32.78 -28.55 39.87
N GLU A 47 33.28 -28.67 41.10
CA GLU A 47 32.47 -28.67 42.33
C GLU A 47 31.79 -27.32 42.63
N ARG A 48 32.27 -26.20 42.04
CA ARG A 48 31.55 -24.91 42.10
C ARG A 48 30.15 -24.98 41.47
N VAL A 49 29.95 -25.90 40.53
CA VAL A 49 28.62 -26.16 39.97
C VAL A 49 27.86 -27.10 40.89
N LYS A 50 26.94 -26.53 41.66
CA LYS A 50 26.11 -27.26 42.64
C LYS A 50 25.36 -28.47 42.08
N VAL A 51 25.13 -28.52 40.76
CA VAL A 51 24.46 -29.64 40.07
C VAL A 51 25.35 -30.88 39.97
N PHE A 52 26.68 -30.73 39.92
CA PHE A 52 27.62 -31.85 39.85
C PHE A 52 27.94 -32.46 41.22
N LEU A 53 27.58 -31.75 42.29
CA LEU A 53 27.87 -32.11 43.67
C LEU A 53 29.37 -32.39 43.84
N ARG A 54 29.73 -33.57 44.35
CA ARG A 54 31.12 -34.00 44.50
C ARG A 54 31.61 -34.62 43.20
N VAL A 55 32.72 -34.09 42.68
CA VAL A 55 33.29 -34.51 41.40
C VAL A 55 34.64 -35.18 41.64
N ARG A 56 34.92 -36.26 40.92
CA ARG A 56 36.21 -36.92 40.93
C ARG A 56 36.78 -36.98 39.53
N PHE A 57 38.03 -36.57 39.39
CA PHE A 57 38.79 -36.77 38.17
C PHE A 57 39.00 -38.28 37.94
N ARG A 58 38.86 -38.72 36.68
CA ARG A 58 38.97 -40.12 36.31
C ARG A 58 40.09 -40.37 35.33
N ASP A 59 40.12 -39.62 34.23
CA ASP A 59 41.10 -39.83 33.17
C ASP A 59 41.25 -38.58 32.27
N THR A 60 42.30 -38.52 31.47
CA THR A 60 42.56 -37.43 30.50
C THR A 60 43.02 -37.96 29.14
N LYS A 61 42.62 -37.28 28.07
CA LYS A 61 43.02 -37.53 26.67
C LYS A 61 43.48 -36.21 26.03
N LYS A 62 44.24 -36.31 24.94
CA LYS A 62 44.68 -35.12 24.20
C LYS A 62 43.49 -34.41 23.57
N GLY A 63 43.36 -33.11 23.84
CA GLY A 63 42.34 -32.22 23.30
C GLY A 63 42.49 -31.92 21.81
N ALA A 64 41.54 -31.17 21.27
CA ALA A 64 41.54 -30.73 19.88
C ALA A 64 42.72 -29.81 19.55
N THR A 65 43.26 -29.11 20.55
CA THR A 65 44.48 -28.28 20.41
C THR A 65 45.64 -28.92 21.18
N PRO A 66 46.89 -28.73 20.73
CA PRO A 66 48.07 -29.38 21.33
C PRO A 66 48.34 -28.99 22.78
N SER A 67 47.78 -27.87 23.26
CA SER A 67 47.89 -27.38 24.64
C SER A 67 46.63 -27.61 25.47
N SER A 68 45.66 -28.37 24.96
CA SER A 68 44.38 -28.65 25.63
C SER A 68 44.20 -30.14 25.89
N LEU A 69 43.47 -30.47 26.94
CA LEU A 69 43.08 -31.80 27.36
C LEU A 69 41.56 -31.97 27.24
N LEU A 70 41.14 -33.20 26.94
CA LEU A 70 39.81 -33.70 27.30
C LEU A 70 39.93 -34.38 28.65
N VAL A 71 39.05 -34.04 29.58
CA VAL A 71 39.09 -34.57 30.95
C VAL A 71 37.78 -35.26 31.27
N LEU A 72 37.86 -36.52 31.68
CA LEU A 72 36.73 -37.31 32.16
C LEU A 72 36.64 -37.21 33.68
N CYS A 73 35.47 -36.78 34.16
CA CYS A 73 35.15 -36.70 35.58
C CYS A 73 33.89 -37.53 35.89
N GLU A 74 33.81 -38.02 37.11
CA GLU A 74 32.61 -38.69 37.64
C GLU A 74 32.02 -37.88 38.79
N SER A 75 30.72 -37.63 38.70
CA SER A 75 29.93 -37.02 39.77
C SER A 75 29.32 -38.07 40.71
N LYS A 76 29.05 -37.66 41.95
CA LYS A 76 28.46 -38.56 42.97
C LYS A 76 27.04 -38.99 42.63
N GLU A 77 26.25 -38.15 41.96
CA GLU A 77 24.85 -38.40 41.60
C GLU A 77 24.64 -38.24 40.09
N ALA A 78 23.51 -38.72 39.55
CA ALA A 78 23.21 -38.55 38.14
C ALA A 78 23.01 -37.07 37.78
N VAL A 79 23.66 -36.62 36.70
CA VAL A 79 23.67 -35.24 36.25
C VAL A 79 22.50 -34.99 35.31
N ASP A 80 21.61 -34.07 35.68
CA ASP A 80 20.54 -33.63 34.81
C ASP A 80 21.10 -32.71 33.69
N PRO A 81 21.06 -33.14 32.41
CA PRO A 81 21.62 -32.39 31.29
C PRO A 81 20.90 -31.05 31.05
N THR A 82 19.68 -30.87 31.57
CA THR A 82 18.92 -29.61 31.44
C THR A 82 19.36 -28.54 32.44
N ARG A 83 19.97 -28.95 33.56
CA ARG A 83 20.39 -28.07 34.67
C ARG A 83 21.91 -27.85 34.72
N CYS A 84 22.67 -28.64 33.97
CA CYS A 84 24.11 -28.48 33.78
C CYS A 84 24.42 -27.17 33.02
N PRO A 85 25.45 -26.38 33.39
CA PRO A 85 25.97 -25.28 32.58
C PRO A 85 26.80 -25.77 31.39
N THR A 86 26.85 -25.02 30.28
CA THR A 86 27.60 -25.43 29.08
C THR A 86 29.08 -25.05 29.17
N GLU A 87 29.39 -24.08 30.02
CA GLU A 87 30.66 -23.39 30.13
C GLU A 87 31.03 -23.26 31.61
N LEU A 88 32.26 -23.60 31.96
CA LEU A 88 32.87 -23.35 33.27
C LEU A 88 34.00 -22.35 33.08
N LYS A 89 34.09 -21.39 33.99
CA LYS A 89 35.22 -20.48 34.07
C LYS A 89 36.08 -20.85 35.28
N PRO A 90 37.34 -21.28 35.10
CA PRO A 90 38.26 -21.59 36.20
C PRO A 90 38.54 -20.36 37.07
N ASN A 91 38.76 -19.21 36.44
CA ASN A 91 38.89 -17.93 37.12
C ASN A 91 37.82 -16.95 36.58
N PRO A 92 37.17 -16.16 37.45
CA PRO A 92 36.17 -15.19 37.02
C PRO A 92 36.77 -14.02 36.22
N ASP A 93 38.06 -13.74 36.39
CA ASP A 93 38.78 -12.62 35.78
C ASP A 93 39.53 -13.00 34.48
N ASP A 94 39.68 -14.30 34.19
CA ASP A 94 40.35 -14.78 32.96
C ASP A 94 39.34 -15.11 31.85
N GLU A 95 39.79 -15.04 30.59
CA GLU A 95 39.01 -15.45 29.41
C GLU A 95 38.99 -16.98 29.20
N GLU A 96 39.53 -17.75 30.14
CA GLU A 96 39.58 -19.21 30.04
C GLU A 96 38.20 -19.85 30.28
N ILE A 97 37.76 -20.67 29.32
CA ILE A 97 36.44 -21.33 29.34
C ILE A 97 36.62 -22.81 29.06
N TRP A 98 36.12 -23.65 29.98
CA TRP A 98 36.01 -25.09 29.79
C TRP A 98 34.58 -25.45 29.40
N MET A 99 34.42 -26.29 28.38
CA MET A 99 33.10 -26.72 27.95
C MET A 99 32.70 -28.00 28.67
N VAL A 100 31.45 -28.08 29.15
CA VAL A 100 30.92 -29.29 29.80
C VAL A 100 30.03 -30.07 28.86
N ILE A 101 30.29 -31.37 28.77
CA ILE A 101 29.52 -32.33 28.00
C ILE A 101 29.05 -33.43 28.94
N THR A 102 27.75 -33.69 28.95
CA THR A 102 27.12 -34.74 29.75
C THR A 102 26.39 -35.70 28.81
N ALA A 103 26.23 -36.95 29.23
CA ALA A 103 25.44 -37.90 28.46
C ALA A 103 24.00 -37.38 28.34
N THR A 104 23.54 -37.15 27.12
CA THR A 104 22.13 -36.91 26.86
C THR A 104 21.47 -38.24 26.54
N ASP A 105 20.34 -38.54 27.17
CA ASP A 105 19.52 -39.70 26.83
C ASP A 105 18.85 -39.46 25.46
N GLN A 106 19.66 -39.51 24.41
CA GLN A 106 19.18 -39.68 23.06
C GLN A 106 18.90 -41.18 22.93
N ALA A 107 17.68 -41.56 23.30
CA ALA A 107 17.05 -42.70 22.65
C ALA A 107 17.33 -42.59 21.14
N PRO A 108 17.78 -43.67 20.48
CA PRO A 108 18.15 -43.62 19.06
C PRO A 108 16.92 -43.23 18.26
N THR A 109 16.80 -41.94 17.96
CA THR A 109 15.66 -41.39 17.25
C THR A 109 15.99 -41.47 15.78
N MET A 110 15.80 -42.65 15.18
CA MET A 110 15.58 -42.84 13.74
C MET A 110 15.04 -44.26 13.51
N ALA A 111 13.92 -44.62 14.12
CA ALA A 111 12.98 -45.45 13.38
C ALA A 111 12.33 -44.51 12.36
N THR A 112 12.85 -44.53 11.13
CA THR A 112 12.06 -44.11 9.97
C THR A 112 10.67 -44.74 10.12
N PRO A 113 9.56 -44.02 9.92
CA PRO A 113 8.27 -44.68 9.81
C PRO A 113 8.44 -45.69 8.68
N ALA A 114 8.33 -46.99 9.00
CA ALA A 114 8.47 -48.04 8.01
C ALA A 114 7.65 -47.67 6.77
N GLY A 115 8.33 -47.51 5.63
CA GLY A 115 7.73 -47.09 4.36
C GLY A 115 7.88 -45.61 3.97
N PHE A 116 8.55 -44.74 4.74
CA PHE A 116 8.88 -43.39 4.24
C PHE A 116 9.83 -43.45 3.04
N ALA A 117 10.88 -44.27 3.12
CA ALA A 117 11.83 -44.46 2.02
C ALA A 117 11.14 -45.00 0.75
N ASP A 118 10.18 -45.91 0.91
CA ASP A 118 9.42 -46.47 -0.21
C ASP A 118 8.43 -45.46 -0.80
N LYS A 119 7.74 -44.68 0.06
CA LYS A 119 6.83 -43.60 -0.39
C LYS A 119 7.60 -42.49 -1.08
N LEU A 120 8.77 -42.12 -0.57
CA LEU A 120 9.65 -41.12 -1.18
C LEU A 120 10.16 -41.62 -2.52
N SER A 121 10.61 -42.87 -2.60
CA SER A 121 11.05 -43.49 -3.86
C SER A 121 9.93 -43.55 -4.90
N LYS A 122 8.70 -43.85 -4.46
CA LYS A 122 7.51 -43.85 -5.33
C LYS A 122 7.17 -42.44 -5.83
N LEU A 123 7.15 -41.46 -4.93
CA LEU A 123 6.83 -40.06 -5.27
C LEU A 123 7.87 -39.46 -6.22
N LEU A 124 9.16 -39.73 -5.99
CA LEU A 124 10.23 -39.30 -6.90
C LEU A 124 10.02 -39.89 -8.30
N ARG A 125 9.69 -41.18 -8.40
CA ARG A 125 9.40 -41.83 -9.70
C ARG A 125 8.16 -41.26 -10.37
N ASP A 126 7.08 -40.99 -9.62
CA ASP A 126 5.84 -40.40 -10.15
C ASP A 126 6.08 -38.98 -10.70
N GLU A 127 7.04 -38.24 -10.12
CA GLU A 127 7.48 -36.91 -10.55
C GLU A 127 8.64 -36.95 -11.58
N GLY A 128 9.02 -38.14 -12.07
CA GLY A 128 10.10 -38.31 -13.06
C GLY A 128 11.52 -38.04 -12.54
N LYS A 129 11.71 -38.03 -11.21
CA LYS A 129 12.96 -37.74 -10.52
C LYS A 129 13.53 -38.99 -9.85
N SER A 130 14.83 -38.96 -9.56
CA SER A 130 15.60 -40.06 -8.99
C SER A 130 16.23 -39.67 -7.65
N MET A 131 16.65 -40.67 -6.86
CA MET A 131 17.41 -40.42 -5.62
C MET A 131 18.73 -39.68 -5.88
N THR A 132 19.30 -39.85 -7.07
CA THR A 132 20.47 -39.10 -7.56
C THR A 132 20.18 -37.60 -7.72
N ASP A 133 18.96 -37.21 -8.08
CA ASP A 133 18.58 -35.79 -8.19
C ASP A 133 18.50 -35.13 -6.81
N LEU A 134 18.08 -35.87 -5.77
CA LEU A 134 18.14 -35.39 -4.40
C LEU A 134 19.58 -35.30 -3.88
N GLN A 135 20.45 -36.25 -4.24
CA GLN A 135 21.87 -36.17 -3.90
C GLN A 135 22.58 -35.02 -4.63
N ALA A 136 22.13 -34.62 -5.82
CA ALA A 136 22.63 -33.44 -6.51
C ALA A 136 22.22 -32.13 -5.83
N LEU A 137 21.04 -32.11 -5.18
CA LEU A 137 20.57 -30.98 -4.36
C LEU A 137 21.25 -30.89 -2.99
N PHE A 138 21.83 -32.01 -2.53
CA PHE A 138 22.57 -32.12 -1.27
C PHE A 138 23.88 -32.88 -1.49
N PRO A 139 24.87 -32.29 -2.18
CA PRO A 139 26.14 -32.96 -2.38
C PRO A 139 26.77 -33.27 -1.01
N PRO A 140 27.34 -34.47 -0.81
CA PRO A 140 28.06 -34.75 0.43
C PRO A 140 29.23 -33.77 0.53
N PHE A 141 29.34 -33.07 1.66
CA PHE A 141 30.55 -32.33 2.00
C PHE A 141 31.71 -33.32 1.98
N SER A 142 32.50 -33.30 0.90
CA SER A 142 33.71 -34.08 0.83
C SER A 142 34.62 -33.60 1.94
N SER A 143 34.90 -34.49 2.89
CA SER A 143 35.81 -34.31 4.00
C SER A 143 37.23 -34.09 3.46
N ASN A 144 37.63 -32.84 3.26
CA ASN A 144 39.02 -32.37 3.22
C ASN A 144 39.04 -30.82 3.27
N PRO A 145 39.17 -30.21 4.46
CA PRO A 145 39.11 -28.75 4.63
C PRO A 145 40.38 -27.98 4.18
N SER A 146 41.35 -28.60 3.48
CA SER A 146 42.60 -27.92 3.08
C SER A 146 42.76 -27.64 1.59
N SER A 147 41.77 -27.94 0.74
CA SER A 147 41.82 -27.58 -0.67
C SER A 147 41.34 -26.14 -0.89
N PRO A 148 42.06 -25.29 -1.66
CA PRO A 148 41.58 -23.97 -2.06
C PRO A 148 40.22 -24.03 -2.78
N GLU A 149 39.88 -25.16 -3.42
CA GLU A 149 38.57 -25.37 -4.04
C GLU A 149 37.44 -25.52 -3.01
N SER A 150 37.71 -26.09 -1.82
CA SER A 150 36.71 -26.16 -0.74
C SER A 150 36.43 -24.79 -0.14
N ILE A 151 37.44 -23.91 -0.09
CA ILE A 151 37.27 -22.51 0.32
C ILE A 151 36.49 -21.74 -0.75
N ILE A 152 36.86 -21.88 -2.03
CA ILE A 152 36.14 -21.22 -3.14
C ILE A 152 34.68 -21.70 -3.19
N ARG A 153 34.42 -22.99 -2.97
CA ARG A 153 33.07 -23.54 -2.91
C ARG A 153 32.30 -23.07 -1.68
N ALA A 154 32.92 -23.06 -0.50
CA ALA A 154 32.28 -22.56 0.72
C ALA A 154 31.97 -21.06 0.62
N VAL A 155 32.87 -20.26 0.04
CA VAL A 155 32.65 -18.84 -0.25
C VAL A 155 31.56 -18.69 -1.31
N GLY A 156 31.54 -19.54 -2.34
CA GLY A 156 30.46 -19.60 -3.35
C GLY A 156 29.09 -19.91 -2.72
N GLU A 157 29.01 -20.90 -1.84
CA GLU A 157 27.81 -21.29 -1.11
C GLU A 157 27.36 -20.22 -0.11
N ILE A 158 28.31 -19.53 0.54
CA ILE A 158 28.00 -18.37 1.40
C ILE A 158 27.48 -17.23 0.53
N LEU A 159 28.10 -16.96 -0.62
CA LEU A 159 27.60 -15.97 -1.57
C LEU A 159 26.24 -16.36 -2.14
N GLU A 160 25.92 -17.64 -2.33
CA GLU A 160 24.58 -18.09 -2.75
C GLU A 160 23.55 -17.99 -1.63
N LYS A 161 23.94 -18.31 -0.39
CA LYS A 161 23.07 -18.20 0.81
C LYS A 161 22.88 -16.76 1.25
N THR A 162 23.84 -15.87 0.97
CA THR A 162 23.76 -14.43 1.26
C THR A 162 23.36 -13.59 0.05
N ALA A 163 23.45 -14.16 -1.17
CA ALA A 163 22.78 -13.64 -2.34
C ALA A 163 21.31 -13.66 -2.00
N ARG A 164 20.76 -12.45 -1.86
CA ARG A 164 19.32 -12.28 -1.87
C ARG A 164 18.82 -13.01 -3.10
N PRO A 165 17.84 -13.93 -2.99
CA PRO A 165 17.25 -14.50 -4.18
C PRO A 165 16.78 -13.32 -5.03
N GLN A 166 17.46 -13.10 -6.16
CA GLN A 166 16.87 -12.33 -7.24
C GLN A 166 15.78 -13.23 -7.82
N SER A 167 14.68 -13.34 -7.07
CA SER A 167 13.43 -13.83 -7.59
C SER A 167 12.89 -12.71 -8.48
N ASP A 168 13.35 -12.70 -9.73
CA ASP A 168 12.66 -12.06 -10.83
C ASP A 168 11.35 -12.83 -11.09
N SER A 169 10.37 -12.70 -10.18
CA SER A 169 8.92 -12.94 -10.34
C SER A 169 8.20 -13.04 -8.98
N SER A 170 8.49 -12.13 -8.05
CA SER A 170 7.66 -11.88 -6.86
C SER A 170 7.93 -10.45 -6.42
N ALA A 171 7.30 -9.52 -7.12
CA ALA A 171 7.41 -8.10 -6.82
C ALA A 171 6.98 -7.88 -5.36
N TYR A 172 7.92 -7.38 -4.55
CA TYR A 172 7.81 -7.03 -3.12
C TYR A 172 7.83 -8.22 -2.16
N ARG A 173 8.74 -8.17 -1.16
CA ARG A 173 8.76 -9.11 -0.03
C ARG A 173 7.46 -8.91 0.77
N ARG A 174 6.43 -9.68 0.43
CA ARG A 174 5.07 -9.62 0.97
C ARG A 174 5.13 -9.41 2.49
N LEU A 175 4.32 -8.47 3.01
CA LEU A 175 4.12 -8.31 4.46
C LEU A 175 3.86 -9.70 5.05
N ARG A 176 4.61 -10.06 6.10
CA ARG A 176 4.21 -11.19 6.93
C ARG A 176 2.81 -10.90 7.48
N THR A 177 2.05 -11.95 7.72
CA THR A 177 0.68 -11.83 8.23
C THR A 177 0.68 -11.43 9.70
N PHE A 178 -0.36 -10.71 10.11
CA PHE A 178 -0.67 -10.42 11.51
C PHE A 178 -2.11 -10.87 11.75
N SER A 179 -2.31 -11.95 12.51
CA SER A 179 -3.64 -12.47 12.84
C SER A 179 -4.21 -11.96 14.17
N GLY A 180 -3.42 -11.25 14.98
CA GLY A 180 -3.84 -10.79 16.31
C GLY A 180 -4.00 -11.90 17.36
N THR A 181 -3.56 -13.12 17.07
CA THR A 181 -3.65 -14.26 17.98
C THR A 181 -2.49 -14.28 18.99
N ILE A 182 -2.78 -14.66 20.25
CA ILE A 182 -1.81 -14.74 21.35
C ILE A 182 -1.82 -16.17 21.95
N PRO A 183 -0.68 -16.86 22.04
CA PRO A 183 0.65 -16.43 21.58
C PRO A 183 0.75 -16.37 20.04
N THR A 184 1.60 -15.47 19.52
CA THR A 184 1.74 -15.25 18.07
C THR A 184 2.18 -16.53 17.34
N PRO A 185 1.41 -17.02 16.35
CA PRO A 185 1.72 -18.23 15.61
C PRO A 185 3.06 -18.14 14.87
N ALA A 186 3.71 -19.29 14.69
CA ALA A 186 4.93 -19.36 13.89
C ALA A 186 4.65 -18.93 12.44
N GLY A 187 5.29 -17.84 12.01
CA GLY A 187 5.12 -17.26 10.68
C GLY A 187 4.35 -15.93 10.65
N ASP A 188 3.63 -15.61 11.73
CA ASP A 188 2.99 -14.32 11.93
C ASP A 188 3.91 -13.33 12.67
N GLU A 189 3.70 -12.04 12.40
CA GLU A 189 4.35 -10.95 13.14
C GLU A 189 3.46 -10.49 14.30
N THR A 190 4.06 -9.77 15.25
CA THR A 190 3.30 -9.04 16.28
C THR A 190 2.83 -7.69 15.73
N MET A 191 1.80 -7.09 16.35
CA MET A 191 1.25 -5.79 15.93
C MET A 191 2.33 -4.70 15.84
N GLU A 192 3.21 -4.64 16.84
CA GLU A 192 4.29 -3.65 16.94
C GLU A 192 5.29 -3.74 15.78
N HIS A 193 5.64 -4.96 15.37
CA HIS A 193 6.61 -5.19 14.30
C HIS A 193 5.97 -5.05 12.91
N TRP A 194 4.74 -5.57 12.75
CA TRP A 194 4.00 -5.58 11.48
C TRP A 194 3.74 -4.16 10.92
N CYS A 195 3.49 -3.20 11.81
CA CYS A 195 3.21 -1.81 11.45
C CYS A 195 4.26 -0.83 12.01
N SER A 196 5.48 -1.30 12.25
CA SER A 196 6.55 -0.44 12.74
C SER A 196 6.92 0.65 11.71
N GLU A 197 7.40 1.78 12.19
CA GLU A 197 7.79 2.91 11.33
C GLU A 197 8.90 2.51 10.35
N LYS A 198 9.84 1.68 10.81
CA LYS A 198 10.90 1.08 9.98
C LYS A 198 10.31 0.24 8.85
N GLU A 199 9.28 -0.53 9.14
CA GLU A 199 8.61 -1.39 8.16
C GLU A 199 7.84 -0.57 7.11
N LYS A 200 7.11 0.46 7.55
CA LYS A 200 6.42 1.41 6.64
C LYS A 200 7.40 2.08 5.69
N ARG A 201 8.50 2.63 6.22
CA ARG A 201 9.58 3.27 5.42
C ARG A 201 10.16 2.29 4.40
N ARG A 202 10.47 1.06 4.84
CA ARG A 202 11.02 0.02 3.97
C ARG A 202 10.07 -0.32 2.83
N ARG A 203 8.77 -0.44 3.11
CA ARG A 203 7.76 -0.78 2.11
C ARG A 203 7.59 0.31 1.06
N ILE A 204 7.57 1.56 1.49
CA ILE A 204 7.53 2.70 0.55
C ILE A 204 8.73 2.60 -0.39
N VAL A 205 9.96 2.49 0.14
CA VAL A 205 11.17 2.39 -0.70
C VAL A 205 11.15 1.19 -1.65
N GLU A 206 10.77 0.00 -1.16
CA GLU A 206 10.70 -1.22 -1.97
C GLU A 206 9.67 -1.13 -3.10
N SER A 207 8.61 -0.32 -2.91
CA SER A 207 7.52 -0.15 -3.89
C SER A 207 7.83 0.81 -5.05
N LEU A 208 8.88 1.63 -4.91
CA LEU A 208 9.17 2.71 -5.85
C LEU A 208 10.20 2.29 -6.90
N LYS A 209 10.08 2.87 -8.10
CA LYS A 209 11.02 2.67 -9.22
C LYS A 209 11.29 3.99 -9.92
N GLY A 210 12.40 4.06 -10.65
CA GLY A 210 12.75 5.21 -11.50
C GLY A 210 12.84 6.52 -10.71
N PRO A 211 12.34 7.66 -11.26
CA PRO A 211 12.44 8.97 -10.62
C PRO A 211 11.87 9.03 -9.20
N ALA A 212 10.80 8.29 -8.93
CA ALA A 212 10.18 8.27 -7.60
C ALA A 212 11.08 7.66 -6.53
N LEU A 213 11.86 6.63 -6.89
CA LEU A 213 12.86 6.04 -5.99
C LEU A 213 14.02 6.99 -5.74
N GLU A 214 14.47 7.73 -6.77
CA GLU A 214 15.59 8.67 -6.64
C GLU A 214 15.26 9.84 -5.70
N ILE A 215 14.04 10.38 -5.75
CA ILE A 215 13.57 11.39 -4.78
C ILE A 215 13.67 10.88 -3.34
N ILE A 216 13.15 9.68 -3.06
CA ILE A 216 13.20 9.13 -1.70
C ILE A 216 14.63 8.82 -1.26
N LYS A 217 15.52 8.40 -2.16
CA LYS A 217 16.95 8.26 -1.84
C LYS A 217 17.57 9.61 -1.46
N ALA A 218 17.25 10.69 -2.16
CA ALA A 218 17.74 12.03 -1.83
C ALA A 218 17.21 12.52 -0.47
N VAL A 219 15.91 12.28 -0.17
CA VAL A 219 15.32 12.57 1.14
C VAL A 219 16.05 11.80 2.25
N ARG A 220 16.34 10.52 2.04
CA ARG A 220 17.09 9.69 3.01
C ARG A 220 18.51 10.16 3.26
N LEU A 221 19.18 10.67 2.24
CA LEU A 221 20.54 11.22 2.34
C LEU A 221 20.55 12.53 3.13
N SER A 222 19.52 13.35 2.96
CA SER A 222 19.39 14.65 3.63
C SER A 222 18.85 14.52 5.06
N SER A 223 17.96 13.55 5.28
CA SER A 223 17.24 13.32 6.54
C SER A 223 17.12 11.81 6.81
N PRO A 224 18.09 11.19 7.50
CA PRO A 224 18.12 9.74 7.73
C PRO A 224 17.01 9.25 8.67
N ASP A 225 16.48 10.14 9.50
CA ASP A 225 15.39 9.96 10.45
C ASP A 225 13.99 10.21 9.86
N ALA A 226 13.90 10.61 8.59
CA ALA A 226 12.63 10.91 7.93
C ALA A 226 11.61 9.77 8.05
N SER A 227 10.38 10.13 8.43
CA SER A 227 9.27 9.20 8.61
C SER A 227 8.69 8.71 7.28
N ALA A 228 7.88 7.65 7.34
CA ALA A 228 7.11 7.16 6.21
C ALA A 228 6.14 8.22 5.66
N LEU A 229 5.56 9.06 6.54
CA LEU A 229 4.70 10.17 6.11
C LEU A 229 5.50 11.21 5.31
N GLN A 230 6.69 11.58 5.78
CA GLN A 230 7.55 12.52 5.05
C GLN A 230 8.00 11.98 3.68
N TYR A 231 8.16 10.67 3.53
CA TYR A 231 8.36 10.08 2.20
C TYR A 231 7.15 10.26 1.29
N LEU A 232 5.93 10.01 1.82
CA LEU A 232 4.71 10.19 1.04
C LEU A 232 4.50 11.66 0.66
N GLU A 233 4.75 12.59 1.58
CA GLU A 233 4.69 14.04 1.32
C GLU A 233 5.71 14.46 0.25
N ALA A 234 6.94 13.95 0.28
CA ALA A 234 7.94 14.23 -0.75
C ALA A 234 7.51 13.71 -2.14
N LEU A 235 6.89 12.52 -2.18
CA LEU A 235 6.34 11.96 -3.42
C LEU A 235 5.15 12.77 -3.93
N GLU A 236 4.23 13.16 -3.04
CA GLU A 236 3.10 14.01 -3.41
C GLU A 236 3.56 15.39 -3.89
N SER A 237 4.56 15.99 -3.25
CA SER A 237 5.14 17.26 -3.69
C SER A 237 5.85 17.16 -5.03
N SER A 238 6.44 16.00 -5.37
CA SER A 238 7.24 15.85 -6.60
C SER A 238 6.42 15.33 -7.78
N PHE A 239 5.41 14.50 -7.53
CA PHE A 239 4.65 13.78 -8.56
C PHE A 239 3.13 13.92 -8.42
N GLY A 240 2.64 14.51 -7.32
CA GLY A 240 1.23 14.82 -7.16
C GLY A 240 0.79 15.94 -8.11
N SER A 241 -0.53 16.11 -8.25
CA SER A 241 -1.03 17.26 -9.01
C SER A 241 -0.60 18.56 -8.32
N SER A 242 -0.07 19.48 -9.11
CA SER A 242 0.24 20.85 -8.69
C SER A 242 -1.02 21.70 -8.50
N ASP A 243 -2.20 21.20 -8.90
CA ASP A 243 -3.46 21.93 -8.79
C ASP A 243 -3.77 22.25 -7.34
N SER A 244 -4.02 23.53 -7.06
CA SER A 244 -4.53 23.97 -5.77
C SER A 244 -5.98 23.52 -5.58
N GLY A 245 -6.48 23.57 -4.34
CA GLY A 245 -7.89 23.34 -4.07
C GLY A 245 -8.81 24.27 -4.87
N GLU A 246 -8.39 25.53 -5.08
CA GLU A 246 -9.12 26.52 -5.87
C GLU A 246 -9.16 26.14 -7.36
N ASP A 247 -8.02 25.75 -7.94
CA ASP A 247 -7.96 25.31 -9.35
C ASP A 247 -8.86 24.09 -9.58
N LEU A 248 -8.84 23.14 -8.65
CA LEU A 248 -9.72 21.98 -8.68
C LEU A 248 -11.20 22.37 -8.55
N TYR A 249 -11.51 23.38 -7.73
CA TYR A 249 -12.89 23.88 -7.60
C TYR A 249 -13.36 24.57 -8.89
N PHE A 250 -12.51 25.38 -9.53
CA PHE A 250 -12.80 25.96 -10.84
C PHE A 250 -13.00 24.88 -11.90
N ALA A 251 -12.14 23.86 -11.96
CA ALA A 251 -12.29 22.73 -12.86
C ALA A 251 -13.61 21.95 -12.62
N PHE A 252 -13.94 21.71 -11.34
CA PHE A 252 -15.23 21.13 -10.93
C PHE A 252 -16.42 21.95 -11.43
N TRP A 253 -16.36 23.28 -11.26
CA TRP A 253 -17.43 24.20 -11.62
C TRP A 253 -17.67 24.25 -13.13
N LEU A 254 -16.65 23.98 -13.94
CA LEU A 254 -16.72 23.90 -15.39
C LEU A 254 -17.18 22.53 -15.93
N LEU A 255 -17.44 21.54 -15.07
CA LEU A 255 -17.89 20.22 -15.52
C LEU A 255 -19.29 20.27 -16.12
N LEU A 256 -19.40 19.84 -17.38
CA LEU A 256 -20.65 19.63 -18.08
C LEU A 256 -20.89 18.13 -18.31
N GLN A 257 -22.16 17.75 -18.38
CA GLN A 257 -22.60 16.43 -18.81
C GLN A 257 -22.21 16.22 -20.27
N CYS A 258 -21.59 15.08 -20.56
CA CYS A 258 -21.22 14.73 -21.91
C CYS A 258 -22.47 14.30 -22.71
N PRO A 259 -22.51 14.53 -24.04
CA PRO A 259 -23.59 14.03 -24.87
C PRO A 259 -23.78 12.52 -24.70
N GLY A 260 -25.01 12.09 -24.40
CA GLY A 260 -25.35 10.69 -24.18
C GLY A 260 -24.92 10.08 -22.84
N GLU A 261 -24.27 10.85 -21.95
CA GLU A 261 -23.97 10.43 -20.58
C GLU A 261 -25.26 10.45 -19.74
N SER A 262 -25.50 9.39 -18.95
CA SER A 262 -26.62 9.37 -18.00
C SER A 262 -26.42 10.40 -16.88
N LEU A 263 -27.50 10.82 -16.22
CA LEU A 263 -27.40 11.77 -15.11
C LEU A 263 -26.67 11.14 -13.91
N SER A 264 -26.86 9.84 -13.68
CA SER A 264 -26.18 9.10 -12.62
C SER A 264 -24.67 8.96 -12.88
N ASP A 265 -24.25 8.74 -14.13
CA ASP A 265 -22.83 8.71 -14.51
C ASP A 265 -22.18 10.08 -14.35
N PHE A 266 -22.86 11.13 -14.82
CA PHE A 266 -22.41 12.52 -14.62
C PHE A 266 -22.23 12.84 -13.14
N LEU A 267 -23.20 12.47 -12.29
CA LEU A 267 -23.13 12.66 -10.85
C LEU A 267 -21.91 11.95 -10.23
N ARG A 268 -21.63 10.69 -10.61
CA ARG A 268 -20.47 9.94 -10.11
C ARG A 268 -19.15 10.56 -10.57
N ARG A 269 -19.08 11.06 -11.80
CA ARG A 269 -17.89 11.74 -12.34
C ARG A 269 -17.64 13.07 -11.61
N MET A 270 -18.71 13.83 -11.39
CA MET A 270 -18.69 15.05 -10.61
C MET A 270 -18.26 14.79 -9.15
N GLU A 271 -18.75 13.72 -8.51
CA GLU A 271 -18.39 13.36 -7.13
C GLU A 271 -16.90 13.07 -6.95
N LYS A 272 -16.30 12.36 -7.93
CA LYS A 272 -14.86 12.10 -7.95
C LYS A 272 -14.05 13.41 -7.99
N SER A 273 -14.53 14.41 -8.75
CA SER A 273 -13.90 15.73 -8.81
C SER A 273 -14.09 16.49 -7.49
N LEU A 274 -15.31 16.53 -6.96
CA LEU A 274 -15.65 17.23 -5.72
C LEU A 274 -14.88 16.67 -4.50
N THR A 275 -14.67 15.36 -4.43
CA THR A 275 -13.86 14.72 -3.39
C THR A 275 -12.43 15.25 -3.39
N LYS A 276 -11.81 15.42 -4.56
CA LYS A 276 -10.46 15.99 -4.69
C LYS A 276 -10.41 17.45 -4.26
N VAL A 277 -11.43 18.24 -4.60
CA VAL A 277 -11.56 19.64 -4.15
C VAL A 277 -11.51 19.72 -2.63
N VAL A 278 -12.32 18.89 -1.94
CA VAL A 278 -12.38 18.88 -0.47
C VAL A 278 -11.05 18.43 0.13
N GLN A 279 -10.45 17.37 -0.41
CA GLN A 279 -9.15 16.86 0.06
C GLN A 279 -8.03 17.91 -0.04
N ARG A 280 -8.07 18.76 -1.07
CA ARG A 280 -7.13 19.87 -1.28
C ARG A 280 -7.59 21.21 -0.69
N GLY A 281 -8.66 21.21 0.12
CA GLY A 281 -9.13 22.38 0.85
C GLY A 281 -9.84 23.45 0.01
N GLY A 282 -10.18 23.17 -1.25
CA GLY A 282 -10.88 24.13 -2.12
C GLY A 282 -12.36 24.34 -1.78
N LEU A 283 -12.94 23.45 -0.97
CA LEU A 283 -14.32 23.54 -0.50
C LEU A 283 -14.43 22.97 0.91
N TYR A 284 -15.12 23.69 1.78
CA TYR A 284 -15.37 23.20 3.14
C TYR A 284 -16.37 22.02 3.13
N PRO A 285 -16.15 20.94 3.91
CA PRO A 285 -16.99 19.75 3.91
C PRO A 285 -18.49 20.01 4.09
N ALA A 286 -18.87 21.00 4.89
CA ALA A 286 -20.28 21.35 5.11
C ALA A 286 -21.00 21.89 3.87
N ASN A 287 -20.26 22.32 2.85
CA ASN A 287 -20.80 22.91 1.61
C ASN A 287 -20.84 21.91 0.44
N VAL A 288 -20.40 20.67 0.64
CA VAL A 288 -20.25 19.65 -0.42
C VAL A 288 -21.60 19.32 -1.07
N ASP A 289 -22.62 19.02 -0.25
CA ASP A 289 -23.95 18.69 -0.77
C ASP A 289 -24.56 19.86 -1.55
N LYS A 290 -24.34 21.08 -1.08
CA LYS A 290 -24.80 22.30 -1.76
C LYS A 290 -24.11 22.45 -3.11
N ALA A 291 -22.78 22.34 -3.15
CA ALA A 291 -22.00 22.44 -4.39
C ALA A 291 -22.40 21.38 -5.42
N ARG A 292 -22.70 20.15 -4.97
CA ARG A 292 -23.18 19.06 -5.82
C ARG A 292 -24.50 19.40 -6.51
N VAL A 293 -25.50 19.84 -5.74
CA VAL A 293 -26.81 20.22 -6.30
C VAL A 293 -26.67 21.42 -7.24
N ASP A 294 -25.88 22.40 -6.84
CA ASP A 294 -25.57 23.59 -7.63
C ASP A 294 -24.96 23.23 -8.99
N GLN A 295 -24.03 22.28 -9.01
CA GLN A 295 -23.37 21.85 -10.22
C GLN A 295 -24.24 20.93 -11.08
N LEU A 296 -25.12 20.11 -10.50
CA LEU A 296 -26.13 19.39 -11.29
C LEU A 296 -27.05 20.36 -12.03
N ILE A 297 -27.55 21.39 -11.33
CA ILE A 297 -28.45 22.39 -11.95
C ILE A 297 -27.75 23.15 -13.09
N ARG A 298 -26.44 23.37 -12.99
CA ARG A 298 -25.65 24.08 -14.01
C ARG A 298 -25.14 23.19 -15.13
N GLY A 299 -24.63 22.02 -14.80
CA GLY A 299 -23.82 21.19 -15.68
C GLY A 299 -24.55 20.01 -16.32
N ALA A 300 -25.71 19.58 -15.81
CA ALA A 300 -26.48 18.48 -16.36
C ALA A 300 -27.33 18.90 -17.59
N VAL A 301 -26.65 19.40 -18.62
CA VAL A 301 -27.25 20.01 -19.81
C VAL A 301 -28.04 19.04 -20.70
N GLU A 302 -27.83 17.72 -20.55
CA GLU A 302 -28.54 16.69 -21.33
C GLU A 302 -29.73 16.10 -20.58
N SER A 303 -30.03 16.58 -19.36
CA SER A 303 -30.98 15.93 -18.44
C SER A 303 -31.99 16.89 -17.81
N ASP A 304 -32.32 17.99 -18.49
CA ASP A 304 -33.24 19.04 -18.00
C ASP A 304 -34.57 18.49 -17.44
N MET A 305 -35.20 17.54 -18.15
CA MET A 305 -36.45 16.92 -17.71
C MET A 305 -36.30 16.17 -16.39
N MET A 306 -35.17 15.49 -16.20
CA MET A 306 -34.87 14.80 -14.95
C MET A 306 -34.62 15.79 -13.81
N LEU A 307 -33.91 16.89 -14.06
CA LEU A 307 -33.69 17.94 -13.05
C LEU A 307 -35.01 18.54 -12.56
N LEU A 308 -35.99 18.70 -13.46
CA LEU A 308 -37.34 19.14 -13.13
C LEU A 308 -38.08 18.10 -12.28
N GLN A 309 -38.07 16.82 -12.68
CA GLN A 309 -38.71 15.73 -11.94
C GLN A 309 -38.16 15.61 -10.50
N LEU A 310 -36.84 15.75 -10.35
CA LEU A 310 -36.12 15.69 -9.07
C LEU A 310 -36.23 16.98 -8.25
N ARG A 311 -36.78 18.06 -8.83
CA ARG A 311 -36.98 19.37 -8.20
C ARG A 311 -35.71 19.95 -7.57
N LEU A 312 -34.56 19.77 -8.22
CA LEU A 312 -33.27 20.14 -7.62
C LEU A 312 -33.14 21.63 -7.30
N ARG A 313 -33.80 22.49 -8.09
CA ARG A 313 -33.83 23.95 -7.85
C ARG A 313 -34.51 24.35 -6.55
N GLU A 314 -35.51 23.59 -6.09
CA GLU A 314 -36.23 23.85 -4.84
C GLU A 314 -35.43 23.38 -3.62
N ARG A 315 -34.57 22.38 -3.80
CA ARG A 315 -33.83 21.71 -2.73
C ARG A 315 -32.48 22.37 -2.41
N LYS A 316 -32.13 23.49 -3.05
CA LYS A 316 -30.83 24.17 -2.87
C LYS A 316 -30.54 24.59 -1.42
N ALA A 317 -31.57 24.93 -0.65
CA ALA A 317 -31.43 25.34 0.75
C ALA A 317 -31.17 24.16 1.69
N ARG A 318 -31.62 22.95 1.33
CA ARG A 318 -31.47 21.71 2.08
C ARG A 318 -31.11 20.59 1.09
N PRO A 319 -29.88 20.59 0.58
CA PRO A 319 -29.48 19.66 -0.47
C PRO A 319 -29.46 18.22 0.07
N PRO A 320 -29.88 17.23 -0.74
CA PRO A 320 -29.73 15.83 -0.39
C PRO A 320 -28.25 15.41 -0.38
N THR A 321 -27.95 14.36 0.39
CA THR A 321 -26.63 13.72 0.39
C THR A 321 -26.36 13.02 -0.94
N PHE A 322 -25.09 12.73 -1.24
CA PHE A 322 -24.69 12.01 -2.45
C PHE A 322 -25.50 10.72 -2.69
N LEU A 323 -25.60 9.86 -1.68
CA LEU A 323 -26.25 8.55 -1.83
C LEU A 323 -27.76 8.67 -2.02
N SER A 324 -28.43 9.57 -1.29
CA SER A 324 -29.87 9.83 -1.48
C SER A 324 -30.13 10.28 -2.92
N LEU A 325 -29.36 11.28 -3.36
CA LEU A 325 -29.53 11.86 -4.68
C LEU A 325 -29.25 10.86 -5.81
N LEU A 326 -28.21 10.03 -5.64
CA LEU A 326 -27.86 9.00 -6.60
C LEU A 326 -28.96 7.95 -6.74
N ASN A 327 -29.53 7.48 -5.63
CA ASN A 327 -30.64 6.52 -5.66
C ASN A 327 -31.87 7.12 -6.35
N GLU A 328 -32.25 8.35 -5.99
CA GLU A 328 -33.38 9.06 -6.61
C GLU A 328 -33.20 9.25 -8.12
N ILE A 329 -31.97 9.55 -8.57
CA ILE A 329 -31.65 9.65 -10.00
C ILE A 329 -31.79 8.28 -10.66
N CYS A 330 -31.21 7.22 -10.11
CA CYS A 330 -31.31 5.89 -10.69
C CYS A 330 -32.78 5.43 -10.82
N GLU A 331 -33.61 5.67 -9.81
CA GLU A 331 -35.05 5.39 -9.86
C GLU A 331 -35.76 6.20 -10.96
N ALA A 332 -35.42 7.49 -11.09
CA ALA A 332 -35.97 8.35 -12.14
C ALA A 332 -35.54 7.90 -13.56
N GLU A 333 -34.28 7.50 -13.74
CA GLU A 333 -33.73 6.99 -15.01
C GLU A 333 -34.41 5.68 -15.43
N GLU A 334 -34.61 4.77 -14.49
CA GLU A 334 -35.32 3.51 -14.73
C GLU A 334 -36.80 3.76 -15.07
N GLY A 335 -37.44 4.68 -14.37
CA GLY A 335 -38.80 5.13 -14.65
C GLY A 335 -38.94 5.74 -16.05
N GLU A 336 -38.04 6.65 -16.44
CA GLU A 336 -38.02 7.20 -17.79
C GLU A 336 -37.75 6.14 -18.85
N SER A 337 -36.80 5.26 -18.62
CA SER A 337 -36.47 4.16 -19.55
C SER A 337 -37.67 3.25 -19.78
N SER A 338 -38.41 2.92 -18.70
CA SER A 338 -39.62 2.12 -18.77
C SER A 338 -40.74 2.83 -19.53
N ARG A 339 -40.94 4.13 -19.28
CA ARG A 339 -41.91 4.95 -20.03
C ARG A 339 -41.53 5.04 -21.51
N ARG A 340 -40.27 5.29 -21.84
CA ARG A 340 -39.77 5.32 -23.23
C ARG A 340 -39.99 3.98 -23.93
N LYS A 341 -39.75 2.85 -23.26
CA LYS A 341 -40.04 1.50 -23.80
C LYS A 341 -41.53 1.28 -24.04
N ILE A 342 -42.40 1.71 -23.13
CA ILE A 342 -43.86 1.61 -23.29
C ILE A 342 -44.34 2.51 -24.44
N THR A 343 -43.86 3.76 -24.51
CA THR A 343 -44.21 4.69 -25.59
C THR A 343 -43.68 4.22 -26.95
N ALA A 344 -42.52 3.55 -26.99
CA ALA A 344 -41.95 2.98 -28.21
C ALA A 344 -42.69 1.71 -28.69
N THR A 345 -43.33 0.96 -27.78
CA THR A 345 -44.07 -0.27 -28.09
C THR A 345 -45.58 -0.05 -28.22
N ALA A 346 -46.10 1.08 -27.74
CA ALA A 346 -47.47 1.50 -27.99
C ALA A 346 -47.66 1.91 -29.47
N LYS A 347 -48.42 1.11 -30.22
CA LYS A 347 -49.02 1.58 -31.49
C LYS A 347 -49.86 2.83 -31.17
N PRO A 348 -49.83 3.88 -32.02
CA PRO A 348 -50.69 5.04 -31.79
C PRO A 348 -52.13 4.54 -31.76
N ILE A 349 -52.78 4.68 -30.61
CA ILE A 349 -54.20 4.41 -30.46
C ILE A 349 -54.89 5.50 -31.26
N HIS A 350 -55.47 5.12 -32.40
CA HIS A 350 -56.47 5.92 -33.08
C HIS A 350 -57.70 5.97 -32.18
N VAL A 351 -57.74 6.97 -31.28
CA VAL A 351 -58.95 7.34 -30.58
C VAL A 351 -59.87 7.95 -31.64
N GLN A 352 -60.85 7.16 -32.08
CA GLN A 352 -62.00 7.68 -32.82
C GLN A 352 -62.79 8.58 -31.86
N GLY A 353 -62.50 9.87 -31.91
CA GLY A 353 -63.14 10.85 -31.05
C GLY A 353 -62.45 12.20 -31.13
N GLU A 354 -62.19 12.71 -32.33
CA GLU A 354 -62.00 14.14 -32.57
C GLU A 354 -62.28 14.43 -34.05
N GLU A 355 -63.01 15.51 -34.27
CA GLU A 355 -63.34 16.07 -35.58
C GLU A 355 -62.08 16.13 -36.46
N LYS A 356 -62.17 15.52 -37.65
CA LYS A 356 -61.16 15.66 -38.69
C LYS A 356 -61.05 17.15 -39.05
N VAL A 357 -60.05 17.84 -38.51
CA VAL A 357 -59.58 19.07 -39.14
C VAL A 357 -59.06 18.67 -40.52
N CYS A 358 -59.81 19.08 -41.53
CA CYS A 358 -59.56 18.75 -42.92
C CYS A 358 -58.15 19.25 -43.30
N PRO A 359 -57.31 18.48 -44.01
CA PRO A 359 -55.97 18.89 -44.43
C PRO A 359 -55.98 20.20 -45.26
N ILE A 360 -57.12 20.50 -45.88
CA ILE A 360 -57.40 21.74 -46.61
C ILE A 360 -57.32 22.94 -45.66
N PHE A 361 -57.91 22.84 -44.47
CA PHE A 361 -57.97 23.92 -43.48
C PHE A 361 -56.58 24.26 -42.91
N VAL A 362 -55.71 23.25 -42.77
CA VAL A 362 -54.32 23.45 -42.32
C VAL A 362 -53.49 24.13 -43.42
N HIS A 363 -53.74 23.79 -44.69
CA HIS A 363 -53.10 24.46 -45.82
C HIS A 363 -53.58 25.91 -45.99
N GLU A 364 -54.86 26.16 -45.73
CA GLU A 364 -55.48 27.48 -45.79
C GLU A 364 -54.97 28.39 -44.67
N LEU A 365 -54.93 27.91 -43.42
CA LEU A 365 -54.30 28.63 -42.30
C LEU A 365 -52.81 28.91 -42.55
N LYS A 366 -52.09 27.98 -43.18
CA LYS A 366 -50.67 28.15 -43.50
C LYS A 366 -50.47 29.23 -44.56
N ALA A 367 -51.37 29.33 -45.53
CA ALA A 367 -51.37 30.41 -46.53
C ALA A 367 -51.69 31.76 -45.87
N GLU A 368 -52.68 31.80 -44.97
CA GLU A 368 -53.09 33.02 -44.26
C GLU A 368 -51.98 33.54 -43.31
N ILE A 369 -51.28 32.66 -42.60
CA ILE A 369 -50.11 33.01 -41.78
C ILE A 369 -48.96 33.54 -42.65
N GLN A 370 -48.81 33.01 -43.87
CA GLN A 370 -47.77 33.45 -44.79
C GLN A 370 -48.10 34.83 -45.39
N GLU A 371 -49.37 35.09 -45.66
CA GLU A 371 -49.88 36.40 -46.10
C GLU A 371 -49.73 37.47 -45.00
N LEU A 372 -50.14 37.16 -43.76
CA LEU A 372 -49.96 38.06 -42.62
C LEU A 372 -48.48 38.36 -42.34
N ARG A 373 -47.57 37.39 -42.54
CA ARG A 373 -46.11 37.62 -42.45
C ARG A 373 -45.59 38.52 -43.57
N THR A 374 -46.18 38.47 -44.76
CA THR A 374 -45.81 39.38 -45.85
C THR A 374 -46.36 40.79 -45.63
N GLN A 375 -47.56 40.93 -45.06
CA GLN A 375 -48.13 42.22 -44.68
C GLN A 375 -47.31 42.89 -43.56
N LEU A 376 -46.89 42.13 -42.54
CA LEU A 376 -46.02 42.64 -41.47
C LEU A 376 -44.62 43.05 -41.96
N ARG A 377 -44.14 42.45 -43.06
CA ARG A 377 -42.87 42.80 -43.71
C ARG A 377 -42.99 43.99 -44.67
N GLY A 378 -44.20 44.25 -45.18
CA GLY A 378 -44.52 45.41 -46.02
C GLY A 378 -44.59 46.72 -45.23
N ASP A 379 -44.98 46.67 -43.96
CA ASP A 379 -45.16 47.85 -43.10
C ASP A 379 -43.87 48.34 -42.40
N SER A 380 -42.70 47.77 -42.71
CA SER A 380 -41.40 48.19 -42.15
C SER A 380 -40.50 48.88 -43.19
N SER A 381 -41.07 49.67 -44.09
CA SER A 381 -40.33 50.61 -44.93
C SER A 381 -40.69 52.03 -44.53
N ASN A 382 -39.89 52.65 -43.65
CA ASN A 382 -39.39 54.02 -43.84
C ASN A 382 -38.29 54.40 -42.81
N ASN A 383 -37.15 54.85 -43.38
CA ASN A 383 -36.14 55.79 -42.85
C ASN A 383 -34.88 55.27 -42.08
N LEU A 384 -33.85 54.91 -42.88
CA LEU A 384 -32.43 55.41 -42.93
C LEU A 384 -31.55 55.53 -41.65
N PRO A 385 -30.20 55.52 -41.79
CA PRO A 385 -29.33 54.62 -42.55
C PRO A 385 -28.20 54.00 -41.71
N ALA A 386 -27.68 52.86 -42.17
CA ALA A 386 -26.45 52.28 -41.68
C ALA A 386 -25.23 53.11 -42.11
N SER A 387 -24.47 53.64 -41.14
CA SER A 387 -23.13 54.16 -41.39
C SER A 387 -22.10 53.06 -41.17
N SER A 388 -21.51 52.62 -42.27
CA SER A 388 -20.31 51.79 -42.33
C SER A 388 -19.11 52.59 -41.82
N MET A 389 -18.41 52.10 -40.80
CA MET A 389 -17.00 52.43 -40.59
C MET A 389 -16.23 51.18 -40.19
N MET A 390 -15.27 50.81 -41.04
CA MET A 390 -14.19 49.87 -40.77
C MET A 390 -13.28 50.39 -39.67
N LEU A 391 -12.74 49.49 -38.83
CA LEU A 391 -11.40 49.63 -38.25
C LEU A 391 -10.79 48.24 -38.02
N GLU A 392 -9.69 47.94 -38.72
CA GLU A 392 -8.65 46.98 -38.29
C GLU A 392 -7.77 47.60 -37.14
N PRO A 393 -6.61 47.04 -36.75
CA PRO A 393 -6.45 46.00 -35.73
C PRO A 393 -5.60 46.45 -34.51
N ARG A 394 -5.82 45.75 -33.38
CA ARG A 394 -4.95 45.55 -32.18
C ARG A 394 -3.83 46.56 -31.85
N ILE A 395 -3.87 47.09 -30.62
CA ILE A 395 -2.68 47.40 -29.82
C ILE A 395 -2.65 46.54 -28.55
N LYS A 396 -1.56 45.78 -28.40
CA LYS A 396 -1.17 45.04 -27.20
C LYS A 396 -0.63 46.00 -26.14
N LEU A 397 -0.99 45.84 -24.87
CA LEU A 397 -0.20 46.32 -23.75
C LEU A 397 -0.01 45.20 -22.72
N ARG A 398 1.26 44.99 -22.37
CA ARG A 398 1.82 44.02 -21.43
C ARG A 398 1.81 44.63 -20.01
N PRO A 399 1.67 43.85 -18.93
CA PRO A 399 1.56 44.38 -17.57
C PRO A 399 2.94 44.60 -16.91
N PRO A 400 3.04 45.44 -15.86
CA PRO A 400 4.09 45.33 -14.86
C PRO A 400 3.59 44.66 -13.56
N ASN A 401 4.50 43.94 -12.93
CA ASN A 401 4.31 43.14 -11.72
C ASN A 401 4.37 43.96 -10.42
N THR A 402 3.74 43.35 -9.41
CA THR A 402 4.14 43.18 -7.99
C THR A 402 3.93 44.27 -6.92
N THR A 403 3.21 43.77 -5.89
CA THR A 403 3.30 43.93 -4.42
C THR A 403 2.44 44.97 -3.67
N ASP A 404 1.77 44.38 -2.66
CA ASP A 404 1.22 44.91 -1.40
C ASP A 404 -0.20 45.52 -1.35
N ALA A 405 -0.98 44.97 -0.40
CA ALA A 405 -2.40 45.18 -0.03
C ALA A 405 -2.70 46.63 0.50
N PRO A 406 -3.96 47.04 0.85
CA PRO A 406 -5.21 46.28 0.99
C PRO A 406 -6.47 46.90 0.30
N GLU A 407 -7.59 46.21 0.50
CA GLU A 407 -8.94 46.36 -0.08
C GLU A 407 -9.65 47.72 0.12
N ALA A 408 -9.27 48.76 -0.65
CA ALA A 408 -10.08 50.00 -0.72
C ALA A 408 -10.44 50.46 -2.16
N GLY A 409 -9.88 49.81 -3.20
CA GLY A 409 -10.04 50.26 -4.59
C GLY A 409 -11.32 49.81 -5.30
N LYS A 410 -11.89 48.66 -4.90
CA LYS A 410 -13.04 48.05 -5.63
C LYS A 410 -14.33 48.84 -5.45
N ASP A 411 -14.55 49.45 -4.29
CA ASP A 411 -15.78 50.22 -4.03
C ASP A 411 -15.81 51.55 -4.81
N PHE A 412 -14.65 52.15 -5.08
CA PHE A 412 -14.57 53.39 -5.84
C PHE A 412 -14.92 53.15 -7.32
N GLU A 413 -14.45 52.03 -7.87
CA GLU A 413 -14.71 51.62 -9.25
C GLU A 413 -16.18 51.21 -9.45
N VAL A 414 -16.76 50.49 -8.49
CA VAL A 414 -18.20 50.14 -8.49
C VAL A 414 -19.08 51.39 -8.34
N HIS A 415 -18.68 52.36 -7.52
CA HIS A 415 -19.41 53.61 -7.36
C HIS A 415 -19.34 54.49 -8.62
N ALA A 416 -18.17 54.55 -9.29
CA ALA A 416 -18.00 55.24 -10.55
C ALA A 416 -18.86 54.62 -11.67
N LEU A 417 -18.90 53.29 -11.76
CA LEU A 417 -19.72 52.55 -12.72
C LEU A 417 -21.22 52.75 -12.47
N LYS A 418 -21.67 52.73 -11.21
CA LYS A 418 -23.08 53.04 -10.86
C LYS A 418 -23.48 54.44 -11.33
N LYS A 419 -22.59 55.42 -11.17
CA LYS A 419 -22.85 56.80 -11.59
C LYS A 419 -22.97 56.93 -13.12
N GLN A 420 -22.12 56.21 -13.88
CA GLN A 420 -22.21 56.16 -15.34
C GLN A 420 -23.50 55.48 -15.83
N VAL A 421 -23.91 54.37 -15.20
CA VAL A 421 -25.16 53.67 -15.55
C VAL A 421 -26.37 54.57 -15.32
N GLN A 422 -26.40 55.31 -14.20
CA GLN A 422 -27.50 56.21 -13.89
C GLN A 422 -27.58 57.39 -14.87
N GLN A 423 -26.43 57.90 -15.32
CA GLN A 423 -26.38 58.96 -16.33
C GLN A 423 -26.87 58.49 -17.70
N LEU A 424 -26.53 57.27 -18.10
CA LEU A 424 -27.02 56.67 -19.35
C LEU A 424 -28.53 56.38 -19.31
N GLN A 425 -29.05 55.96 -18.15
CA GLN A 425 -30.50 55.78 -17.97
C GLN A 425 -31.27 57.09 -18.11
N GLN A 426 -30.74 58.20 -17.58
CA GLN A 426 -31.37 59.52 -17.74
C GLN A 426 -31.35 60.00 -19.19
N GLN A 427 -30.26 59.74 -19.93
CA GLN A 427 -30.18 60.08 -21.36
C GLN A 427 -31.14 59.25 -22.22
N LEU A 428 -31.32 57.95 -21.92
CA LEU A 428 -32.30 57.11 -22.59
C LEU A 428 -33.74 57.55 -22.34
N VAL A 429 -34.06 57.99 -21.11
CA VAL A 429 -35.39 58.53 -20.80
C VAL A 429 -35.64 59.86 -21.53
N ALA A 430 -34.62 60.72 -21.65
CA ALA A 430 -34.73 61.97 -22.39
C ALA A 430 -34.89 61.76 -23.92
N MET A 431 -34.36 60.66 -24.47
CA MET A 431 -34.54 60.30 -25.88
C MET A 431 -35.86 59.56 -26.16
N SER A 432 -36.59 59.09 -25.13
CA SER A 432 -37.85 58.37 -25.28
C SER A 432 -39.09 59.27 -25.31
N VAL A 433 -38.92 60.60 -25.17
CA VAL A 433 -39.98 61.59 -25.34
C VAL A 433 -39.63 62.43 -26.57
N GLY A 434 -39.96 61.88 -27.74
CA GLY A 434 -39.80 62.49 -29.06
C GLY A 434 -40.68 61.79 -30.06
#